data_AF-A0A5D2M3U6-F1
#
_entry.id   AF-A0A5D2M3U6-F1
#
_cell.length_a   1.000
_cell.length_b   1.000
_cell.length_c   1.000
_cell.angle_alpha   90.00
_cell.angle_beta   90.00
_cell.angle_gamma   90.00
#
_symmetry.space_group_name_H-M   'P 1'
#
loop_
_entity.id
_entity.type
_entity.pdbx_description
1 polymer ?
#
loop_
_entity_poly.entity_id
_entity_poly.type
_entity_poly.pdbx_seq_one_letter_code
_entity_poly.pdbx_strand_id
1 'polypeptide(L)'
;MLIRATGQNLRLAYLRGLESLDLVKQIDVSEFLFSGDIAALIYLCNPFTIVACVGLSTSPIENMAVILCLYGACSRLIPLAAFGWVIATHLSLYPAILIIPVIFLLGCGPDSPPRKLFLQRHQQKEVLNQSKLPPGFSWGPIIHFAFWAFLWSVYVLVLCGISLKQFGGLWEMFKSTYGFILTVEDLSPNIGVLWYFFAEVFEFFRNFFLIVFHVNILFMILPLAIRLRHRPCYLAFVYVAICSMLKSYPSVGDSALYLGLLGWFVNELADMQFSLFLFCGYVGVSLLSPVMHNLWIWRGTGNANFYFTTAMVYACLQIVLVVEGVSAVLNHDRKLRILITGKPQDAKS
;
A
#
# COMPACT_ATOMS: atom_id res chain seq x y z
N MET A 1 1.79 10.18 14.70
CA MET A 1 3.25 10.44 14.80
C MET A 1 4.06 9.66 13.77
N LEU A 2 3.92 8.33 13.67
CA LEU A 2 4.68 7.52 12.70
C LEU A 2 4.44 7.89 11.23
N ILE A 3 3.18 8.16 10.84
CA ILE A 3 2.81 8.63 9.49
C ILE A 3 3.49 9.97 9.15
N ARG A 4 3.64 10.84 10.15
CA ARG A 4 4.31 12.13 9.98
C ARG A 4 5.81 11.94 9.76
N ALA A 5 6.45 11.13 10.61
CA ALA A 5 7.89 10.87 10.56
C ALA A 5 8.32 10.15 9.26
N THR A 6 7.52 9.19 8.79
CA THR A 6 7.70 8.55 7.47
C THR A 6 7.63 9.57 6.34
N GLY A 7 6.58 10.40 6.31
CA GLY A 7 6.43 11.44 5.28
C GLY A 7 7.60 12.44 5.26
N GLN A 8 8.11 12.82 6.43
CA GLN A 8 9.31 13.66 6.55
C GLN A 8 10.55 12.98 5.98
N ASN A 9 10.78 11.70 6.30
CA ASN A 9 11.90 10.93 5.76
C ASN A 9 11.81 10.79 4.23
N LEU A 10 10.61 10.55 3.70
CA LEU A 10 10.37 10.48 2.25
C LEU A 10 10.66 11.81 1.57
N ARG A 11 10.17 12.92 2.13
CA ARG A 11 10.44 14.26 1.61
C ARG A 11 11.94 14.56 1.60
N LEU A 12 12.65 14.27 2.69
CA LEU A 12 14.10 14.50 2.76
C LEU A 12 14.87 13.64 1.75
N ALA A 13 14.49 12.37 1.58
CA ALA A 13 15.07 11.49 0.58
C ALA A 13 14.85 12.01 -0.85
N TYR A 14 13.63 12.45 -1.13
CA TYR A 14 13.25 13.00 -2.42
C TYR A 14 14.00 14.30 -2.74
N LEU A 15 14.10 15.23 -1.77
CA LEU A 15 14.86 16.48 -1.92
C LEU A 15 16.34 16.21 -2.18
N ARG A 16 16.98 15.30 -1.44
CA ARG A 16 18.37 14.87 -1.72
C ARG A 16 18.52 14.26 -3.13
N GLY A 17 17.51 13.52 -3.58
CA GLY A 17 17.42 13.01 -4.95
C GLY A 17 17.36 14.12 -6.01
N LEU A 18 16.63 15.21 -5.73
CA LEU A 18 16.57 16.37 -6.62
C LEU A 18 17.85 17.23 -6.56
N GLU A 19 18.47 17.37 -5.38
CA GLU A 19 19.74 18.08 -5.19
C GLU A 19 20.86 17.43 -6.01
N SER A 20 20.96 16.11 -5.95
CA SER A 20 21.94 15.35 -6.76
C SER A 20 21.70 15.46 -8.28
N LEU A 21 20.48 15.85 -8.70
CA LEU A 21 20.14 16.15 -10.09
C LEU A 21 20.25 17.65 -10.45
N ASP A 22 20.69 18.51 -9.52
CA ASP A 22 20.68 19.99 -9.60
C ASP A 22 19.32 20.60 -10.01
N LEU A 23 18.21 19.91 -9.74
CA LEU A 23 16.85 20.35 -10.11
C LEU A 23 16.22 21.27 -9.06
N VAL A 24 16.82 21.39 -7.88
CA VAL A 24 16.28 22.18 -6.75
C VAL A 24 16.16 23.67 -7.06
N LYS A 25 16.98 24.20 -7.97
CA LYS A 25 16.87 25.61 -8.41
C LYS A 25 15.68 25.90 -9.32
N GLN A 26 15.09 24.87 -9.93
CA GLN A 26 14.00 25.00 -10.91
C GLN A 26 12.63 24.64 -10.32
N ILE A 27 12.59 23.96 -9.18
CA ILE A 27 11.35 23.58 -8.50
C ILE A 27 11.27 24.46 -7.26
N ASP A 28 10.30 25.38 -7.23
CA ASP A 28 10.09 26.27 -6.09
C ASP A 28 9.88 25.45 -4.81
N VAL A 29 10.87 25.52 -3.91
CA VAL A 29 10.89 24.75 -2.66
C VAL A 29 9.69 25.10 -1.75
N SER A 30 9.09 26.28 -1.98
CA SER A 30 7.88 26.78 -1.33
C SER A 30 6.60 26.02 -1.71
N GLU A 31 6.56 25.29 -2.82
CA GLU A 31 5.38 24.51 -3.23
C GLU A 31 5.35 23.08 -2.68
N PHE A 32 6.45 22.59 -2.07
CA PHE A 32 6.43 21.28 -1.41
C PHE A 32 5.66 21.35 -0.10
N LEU A 33 4.35 21.11 -0.21
CA LEU A 33 3.45 20.85 0.90
C LEU A 33 4.06 19.83 1.88
N PHE A 34 3.79 20.02 3.18
CA PHE A 34 4.25 19.11 4.25
C PHE A 34 3.52 17.76 4.15
N SER A 35 3.96 16.89 3.24
CA SER A 35 3.33 15.59 2.93
C SER A 35 3.09 14.72 4.16
N GLY A 36 4.02 14.70 5.12
CA GLY A 36 3.85 13.97 6.37
C GLY A 36 2.74 14.53 7.28
N ASP A 37 2.59 15.85 7.32
CA ASP A 37 1.57 16.51 8.16
C ASP A 37 0.19 16.36 7.53
N ILE A 38 0.12 16.48 6.20
CA ILE A 38 -1.09 16.26 5.41
C ILE A 38 -1.54 14.80 5.52
N ALA A 39 -0.64 13.83 5.37
CA ALA A 39 -0.98 12.41 5.54
C ALA A 39 -1.53 12.10 6.94
N ALA A 40 -0.94 12.69 7.99
CA ALA A 40 -1.44 12.53 9.34
C ALA A 40 -2.84 13.14 9.50
N LEU A 41 -3.08 14.34 8.94
CA LEU A 41 -4.38 15.00 8.98
C LEU A 41 -5.44 14.21 8.20
N ILE A 42 -5.13 13.77 6.99
CA ILE A 42 -6.04 12.95 6.18
C ILE A 42 -6.38 11.66 6.93
N TYR A 43 -5.40 10.95 7.50
CA TYR A 43 -5.68 9.72 8.25
C TYR A 43 -6.57 9.94 9.48
N LEU A 44 -6.35 11.03 10.23
CA LEU A 44 -7.12 11.37 11.43
C LEU A 44 -8.55 11.84 11.10
N CYS A 45 -8.70 12.64 10.05
CA CYS A 45 -10.00 13.17 9.61
C CYS A 45 -10.74 12.24 8.65
N ASN A 46 -10.14 11.11 8.26
CA ASN A 46 -10.78 10.14 7.37
C ASN A 46 -12.01 9.53 8.06
N PRO A 47 -13.22 9.65 7.47
CA PRO A 47 -14.44 9.10 8.05
C PRO A 47 -14.33 7.59 8.28
N PHE A 48 -13.61 6.86 7.43
CA PHE A 48 -13.41 5.42 7.60
C PHE A 48 -12.57 5.07 8.83
N THR A 49 -11.58 5.89 9.19
CA THR A 49 -10.82 5.73 10.44
C THR A 49 -11.73 5.93 11.65
N ILE A 50 -12.54 6.99 11.62
CA ILE A 50 -13.47 7.32 12.71
C ILE A 50 -14.50 6.21 12.89
N VAL A 51 -15.11 5.74 11.80
CA VAL A 51 -16.08 4.65 11.82
C VAL A 51 -15.46 3.34 12.32
N ALA A 52 -14.23 3.02 11.92
CA ALA A 52 -13.53 1.84 12.41
C ALA A 52 -13.27 1.91 13.94
N CYS A 53 -12.92 3.08 14.46
CA CYS A 53 -12.75 3.31 15.90
C CYS A 53 -14.09 3.22 16.66
N VAL A 54 -15.14 3.87 16.16
CA VAL A 54 -16.49 3.83 16.77
C VAL A 54 -17.06 2.42 16.74
N GLY A 55 -16.79 1.67 15.67
CA GLY A 55 -17.18 0.27 15.52
C GLY A 55 -16.35 -0.72 16.33
N LEU A 56 -15.42 -0.25 17.20
CA LEU A 56 -14.54 -1.07 18.03
C LEU A 56 -13.77 -2.15 17.23
N SER A 57 -13.42 -1.83 15.98
CA SER A 57 -12.69 -2.74 15.11
C SER A 57 -11.22 -2.84 15.54
N THR A 58 -10.60 -4.01 15.35
CA THR A 58 -9.16 -4.23 15.51
C THR A 58 -8.32 -3.68 14.35
N SER A 59 -8.96 -3.20 13.27
CA SER A 59 -8.28 -2.67 12.08
C SER A 59 -7.27 -1.54 12.36
N PRO A 60 -7.45 -0.62 13.33
CA PRO A 60 -6.41 0.38 13.65
C PRO A 60 -5.11 -0.25 14.17
N ILE A 61 -5.18 -1.43 14.82
CA ILE A 61 -4.01 -2.16 15.34
C ILE A 61 -3.24 -2.78 14.16
N GLU A 62 -3.95 -3.38 13.20
CA GLU A 62 -3.36 -3.87 11.95
C GLU A 62 -2.69 -2.74 11.17
N ASN A 63 -3.40 -1.62 11.01
CA ASN A 63 -2.89 -0.42 10.33
C ASN A 63 -1.63 0.13 11.02
N MET A 64 -1.61 0.14 12.35
CA MET A 64 -0.43 0.54 13.11
C MET A 64 0.76 -0.39 12.83
N ALA A 65 0.57 -1.71 12.81
CA ALA A 65 1.64 -2.66 12.52
C ALA A 65 2.22 -2.47 11.11
N VAL A 66 1.37 -2.24 10.11
CA VAL A 66 1.79 -1.92 8.73
C VAL A 66 2.60 -0.61 8.69
N ILE A 67 2.13 0.45 9.34
CA ILE A 67 2.85 1.73 9.38
C ILE A 67 4.20 1.59 10.12
N LEU A 68 4.25 0.80 11.19
CA LEU A 68 5.48 0.53 11.93
C LEU A 68 6.52 -0.16 11.04
N CYS A 69 6.07 -1.11 10.22
CA CYS A 69 6.91 -1.78 9.22
C CYS A 69 7.50 -0.77 8.22
N LEU A 70 6.65 0.06 7.60
CA LEU A 70 7.06 1.05 6.61
C LEU A 70 7.98 2.13 7.22
N TYR A 71 7.70 2.55 8.45
CA TYR A 71 8.55 3.48 9.20
C TYR A 71 9.92 2.91 9.52
N GLY A 72 9.96 1.68 10.05
CA GLY A 72 11.22 0.98 10.34
C GLY A 72 12.06 0.82 9.08
N ALA A 73 11.42 0.46 7.96
CA ALA A 73 12.10 0.35 6.68
C ALA A 73 12.64 1.71 6.19
N CYS A 74 11.83 2.77 6.20
CA CYS A 74 12.24 4.14 5.82
C CYS A 74 13.41 4.68 6.66
N SER A 75 13.36 4.46 7.96
CA SER A 75 14.38 4.94 8.91
C SER A 75 15.58 3.99 9.01
N ARG A 76 15.62 2.90 8.24
CA ARG A 76 16.61 1.80 8.33
C ARG A 76 16.74 1.16 9.73
N LEU A 77 15.67 1.22 10.53
CA LEU A 77 15.55 0.51 11.79
C LEU A 77 15.02 -0.91 11.52
N ILE A 78 15.95 -1.79 11.13
CA ILE A 78 15.66 -3.14 10.65
C ILE A 78 14.85 -3.99 11.66
N PRO A 79 15.18 -4.04 12.97
CA PRO A 79 14.42 -4.85 13.93
C PRO A 79 12.97 -4.37 14.08
N LEU A 80 12.75 -3.06 14.02
CA LEU A 80 11.41 -2.46 14.09
C LEU A 80 10.59 -2.77 12.84
N ALA A 81 11.22 -2.70 11.66
CA ALA A 81 10.58 -3.05 10.40
C ALA A 81 10.13 -4.52 10.38
N ALA A 82 11.01 -5.42 10.84
CA ALA A 82 10.74 -6.85 10.94
C ALA A 82 9.62 -7.16 11.94
N PHE A 83 9.65 -6.53 13.12
CA PHE A 83 8.58 -6.67 14.11
C PHE A 83 7.23 -6.22 13.55
N GLY A 84 7.15 -5.04 12.93
CA GLY A 84 5.91 -4.54 12.34
C GLY A 84 5.37 -5.46 11.25
N TRP A 85 6.24 -6.01 10.39
CA TRP A 85 5.83 -6.95 9.34
C TRP A 85 5.31 -8.27 9.91
N VAL A 86 6.02 -8.86 10.89
CA VAL A 86 5.59 -10.12 11.53
C VAL A 86 4.26 -9.95 12.26
N ILE A 87 4.08 -8.86 13.01
CA ILE A 87 2.81 -8.60 13.69
C ILE A 87 1.67 -8.34 12.69
N ALA A 88 1.93 -7.58 11.62
CA ALA A 88 0.92 -7.33 10.59
C ALA A 88 0.49 -8.63 9.88
N THR A 89 1.43 -9.50 9.53
CA THR A 89 1.15 -10.82 8.91
C THR A 89 0.49 -11.81 9.86
N HIS A 90 0.75 -11.67 11.16
CA HIS A 90 0.09 -12.47 12.17
C HIS A 90 -1.39 -12.08 12.32
N LEU A 91 -1.68 -10.77 12.40
CA LEU A 91 -3.03 -10.25 12.57
C LEU A 91 -3.88 -10.42 11.30
N SER A 92 -3.29 -10.22 10.11
CA SER A 92 -3.96 -10.48 8.84
C SER A 92 -3.00 -11.05 7.80
N LEU A 93 -3.50 -11.92 6.91
CA LEU A 93 -2.68 -12.63 5.93
C LEU A 93 -2.07 -11.70 4.85
N TYR A 94 -2.84 -10.70 4.41
CA TYR A 94 -2.55 -9.91 3.21
C TYR A 94 -1.33 -8.98 3.31
N PRO A 95 -1.00 -8.37 4.46
CA PRO A 95 0.27 -7.64 4.65
C PRO A 95 1.54 -8.45 4.33
N ALA A 96 1.47 -9.79 4.17
CA ALA A 96 2.61 -10.60 3.76
C ALA A 96 3.22 -10.15 2.43
N ILE A 97 2.37 -9.66 1.52
CA ILE A 97 2.77 -9.14 0.20
C ILE A 97 3.70 -7.92 0.32
N LEU A 98 3.66 -7.19 1.44
CA LEU A 98 4.55 -6.05 1.70
C LEU A 98 6.03 -6.44 1.87
N ILE A 99 6.37 -7.73 1.91
CA ILE A 99 7.76 -8.18 1.93
C ILE A 99 8.55 -7.64 0.72
N ILE A 100 7.93 -7.58 -0.46
CA ILE A 100 8.59 -7.12 -1.69
C ILE A 100 8.97 -5.63 -1.59
N PRO A 101 8.05 -4.69 -1.31
CA PRO A 101 8.42 -3.29 -1.16
C PRO A 101 9.37 -3.08 0.01
N VAL A 102 9.26 -3.82 1.13
CA VAL A 102 10.21 -3.72 2.27
C VAL A 102 11.62 -4.11 1.85
N ILE A 103 11.78 -5.20 1.08
CA ILE A 103 13.09 -5.61 0.53
C ILE A 103 13.68 -4.50 -0.36
N PHE A 104 12.86 -3.90 -1.24
CA PHE A 104 13.33 -2.80 -2.07
C PHE A 104 13.66 -1.55 -1.27
N LEU A 105 12.90 -1.23 -0.23
CA LEU A 105 13.12 -0.07 0.63
C LEU A 105 14.43 -0.22 1.43
N LEU A 106 14.70 -1.41 1.96
CA LEU A 106 15.95 -1.72 2.66
C LEU A 106 17.16 -1.81 1.73
N GLY A 107 16.99 -2.38 0.53
CA GLY A 107 18.08 -2.61 -0.42
C GLY A 107 18.44 -1.40 -1.29
N CYS A 108 17.45 -0.66 -1.77
CA CYS A 108 17.63 0.52 -2.64
C CYS A 108 17.61 1.84 -1.87
N GLY A 109 17.01 1.89 -0.68
CA GLY A 109 16.69 3.12 0.04
C GLY A 109 15.29 3.65 -0.28
N PRO A 110 14.87 4.75 0.37
CA PRO A 110 13.58 5.40 0.15
C PRO A 110 13.41 5.92 -1.29
N ASP A 111 12.17 6.33 -1.62
CA ASP A 111 11.76 6.73 -2.97
C ASP A 111 12.71 7.74 -3.60
N SER A 112 13.26 7.37 -4.76
CA SER A 112 14.19 8.19 -5.52
C SER A 112 13.78 8.21 -7.00
N PRO A 113 14.08 9.30 -7.73
CA PRO A 113 13.83 9.36 -9.15
C PRO A 113 14.56 8.22 -9.88
N PRO A 114 14.05 7.77 -11.03
CA PRO A 114 14.52 6.52 -11.65
C PRO A 114 16.03 6.51 -11.89
N ARG A 115 16.70 5.42 -11.48
CA ARG A 115 18.17 5.24 -11.57
C ARG A 115 18.77 5.55 -12.94
N LYS A 116 18.01 5.34 -14.02
CA LYS A 116 18.42 5.67 -15.40
C LYS A 116 18.73 7.16 -15.59
N LEU A 117 18.05 8.06 -14.86
CA LEU A 117 18.31 9.50 -14.91
C LEU A 117 19.66 9.86 -14.31
N PHE A 118 20.04 9.20 -13.22
CA PHE A 118 21.36 9.37 -12.61
C PHE A 118 22.47 8.86 -13.53
N LEU A 119 22.27 7.70 -14.17
CA LEU A 119 23.23 7.14 -15.12
C LEU A 119 23.41 8.02 -16.37
N GLN A 120 22.32 8.51 -16.96
CA GLN A 120 22.38 9.36 -18.15
C GLN A 120 23.07 10.70 -17.87
N ARG A 121 22.85 11.29 -16.68
CA ARG A 121 23.56 12.50 -16.28
C ARG A 121 25.00 12.25 -15.85
N HIS A 122 25.31 11.08 -15.28
CA HIS A 122 26.70 10.69 -15.06
C HIS A 122 27.45 10.53 -16.38
N GLN A 123 26.87 9.95 -17.43
CA GLN A 123 27.50 9.97 -18.76
C GLN A 123 27.77 11.40 -19.27
N GLN A 124 26.93 12.37 -18.88
CA GLN A 124 27.13 13.80 -19.18
C GLN A 124 28.15 14.49 -18.24
N LYS A 125 28.26 14.06 -16.97
CA LYS A 125 29.15 14.62 -15.91
C LYS A 125 30.48 13.87 -15.74
N GLU A 126 30.65 12.67 -16.29
CA GLU A 126 31.91 11.89 -16.33
C GLU A 126 32.97 12.55 -17.21
N VAL A 127 32.57 13.54 -18.02
CA VAL A 127 33.49 14.48 -18.68
C VAL A 127 34.03 15.53 -17.70
N LEU A 128 33.47 15.69 -16.49
CA LEU A 128 33.82 16.80 -15.60
C LEU A 128 34.16 16.46 -14.14
N ASN A 129 33.67 15.40 -13.47
CA ASN A 129 34.22 14.95 -12.16
C ASN A 129 33.58 13.65 -11.61
N GLN A 130 34.43 12.75 -11.10
CA GLN A 130 34.02 11.57 -10.32
C GLN A 130 33.51 11.98 -8.93
N SER A 131 32.20 11.99 -8.72
CA SER A 131 31.65 11.97 -7.36
C SER A 131 30.41 11.09 -7.23
N LYS A 132 30.55 10.11 -6.31
CA LYS A 132 29.55 9.25 -5.66
C LYS A 132 28.42 8.69 -6.55
N LEU A 133 28.66 7.48 -7.08
CA LEU A 133 27.58 6.61 -7.56
C LEU A 133 26.48 6.47 -6.49
N PRO A 134 25.19 6.46 -6.87
CA PRO A 134 24.14 6.04 -5.97
C PRO A 134 24.40 4.59 -5.53
N PRO A 135 24.10 4.24 -4.26
CA PRO A 135 24.41 2.92 -3.76
C PRO A 135 23.71 1.83 -4.59
N GLY A 136 24.49 0.81 -4.96
CA GLY A 136 23.96 -0.44 -5.50
C GLY A 136 22.97 -1.09 -4.54
N PHE A 137 22.25 -2.10 -5.02
CA PHE A 137 21.33 -2.86 -4.16
C PHE A 137 22.13 -3.51 -3.01
N SER A 138 21.82 -3.14 -1.76
CA SER A 138 22.55 -3.62 -0.58
C SER A 138 21.89 -4.86 0.01
N TRP A 139 22.62 -5.98 0.04
CA TRP A 139 22.15 -7.25 0.58
C TRP A 139 22.26 -7.34 2.11
N GLY A 140 23.18 -6.60 2.72
CA GLY A 140 23.41 -6.64 4.18
C GLY A 140 22.15 -6.35 5.01
N PRO A 141 21.44 -5.23 4.78
CA PRO A 141 20.20 -4.91 5.49
C PRO A 141 19.10 -5.96 5.33
N ILE A 142 19.06 -6.64 4.17
CA ILE A 142 18.06 -7.65 3.86
C ILE A 142 18.33 -8.93 4.66
N ILE A 143 19.59 -9.36 4.76
CA ILE A 143 19.98 -10.52 5.57
C ILE A 143 19.68 -10.24 7.05
N HIS A 144 20.00 -9.04 7.54
CA HIS A 144 19.64 -8.62 8.89
C HIS A 144 18.12 -8.59 9.11
N PHE A 145 17.35 -8.14 8.13
CA PHE A 145 15.89 -8.16 8.19
C PHE A 145 15.35 -9.58 8.26
N ALA A 146 15.84 -10.49 7.41
CA ALA A 146 15.45 -11.89 7.41
C ALA A 146 15.74 -12.57 8.76
N PHE A 147 16.91 -12.29 9.35
CA PHE A 147 17.27 -12.78 10.68
C PHE A 147 16.29 -12.30 11.76
N TRP A 148 16.01 -10.99 11.82
CA TRP A 148 15.06 -10.44 12.80
C TRP A 148 13.62 -10.90 12.56
N ALA A 149 13.20 -11.01 11.30
CA ALA A 149 11.87 -11.50 10.94
C ALA A 149 11.69 -12.96 11.37
N PHE A 150 12.71 -13.80 11.18
CA PHE A 150 12.72 -15.16 11.69
C PHE A 150 12.61 -15.20 13.21
N LEU A 151 13.42 -14.41 13.93
CA LEU A 151 13.39 -14.36 15.39
C LEU A 151 12.01 -13.94 15.93
N TRP A 152 11.43 -12.87 15.37
CA TRP A 152 10.10 -12.40 15.77
C TRP A 152 9.00 -13.40 15.40
N SER A 153 9.09 -14.05 14.25
CA SER A 153 8.12 -15.08 13.84
C SER A 153 8.15 -16.27 14.80
N VAL A 154 9.33 -16.78 15.15
CA VAL A 154 9.48 -17.84 16.16
C VAL A 154 8.91 -17.39 17.51
N TYR A 155 9.21 -16.17 17.94
CA TYR A 155 8.67 -15.63 19.19
C TYR A 155 7.14 -15.61 19.22
N VAL A 156 6.50 -15.08 18.16
CA VAL A 156 5.03 -15.05 18.05
C VAL A 156 4.45 -16.47 18.04
N LEU A 157 5.04 -17.39 17.27
CA LEU A 157 4.57 -18.79 17.23
C LEU A 157 4.69 -19.49 18.58
N VAL A 158 5.76 -19.25 19.34
CA VAL A 158 5.91 -19.79 20.70
C VAL A 158 4.84 -19.24 21.63
N LEU A 159 4.57 -17.93 21.59
CA LEU A 159 3.50 -17.32 22.38
C LEU A 159 2.12 -17.89 22.01
N CYS A 160 1.81 -18.01 20.73
CA CYS A 160 0.58 -18.64 20.25
C CYS A 160 0.48 -20.10 20.72
N GLY A 161 1.58 -20.86 20.65
CA GLY A 161 1.62 -22.25 21.07
C GLY A 161 1.35 -22.43 22.57
N ILE A 162 1.87 -21.51 23.41
CA ILE A 162 1.57 -21.48 24.85
C ILE A 162 0.10 -21.16 25.09
N SER A 163 -0.43 -20.13 24.40
CA SER A 163 -1.82 -19.68 24.56
C SER A 163 -2.84 -20.74 24.10
N LEU A 164 -2.54 -21.46 23.02
CA LEU A 164 -3.45 -22.42 22.37
C LEU A 164 -3.28 -23.86 22.87
N LYS A 165 -2.47 -24.09 23.91
CA LYS A 165 -2.22 -25.43 24.45
C LYS A 165 -3.50 -26.18 24.84
N GLN A 166 -4.55 -25.45 25.18
CA GLN A 166 -5.87 -26.01 25.56
C GLN A 166 -6.86 -26.16 24.39
N PHE A 167 -6.54 -25.62 23.21
CA PHE A 167 -7.48 -25.44 22.08
C PHE A 167 -7.01 -26.11 20.77
N GLY A 168 -6.30 -27.24 20.85
CA GLY A 168 -5.85 -27.97 19.65
C GLY A 168 -4.51 -27.49 19.05
N GLY A 169 -3.83 -26.55 19.71
CA GLY A 169 -2.46 -26.14 19.37
C GLY A 169 -2.35 -25.27 18.11
N LEU A 170 -1.13 -25.19 17.56
CA LEU A 170 -0.81 -24.29 16.43
C LEU A 170 -1.49 -24.72 15.12
N TRP A 171 -1.60 -26.02 14.86
CA TRP A 171 -2.19 -26.52 13.61
C TRP A 171 -3.64 -26.08 13.45
N GLU A 172 -4.42 -26.18 14.53
CA GLU A 172 -5.83 -25.76 14.52
C GLU A 172 -5.95 -24.25 14.29
N MET A 173 -5.06 -23.43 14.87
CA MET A 173 -4.99 -22.01 14.58
C MET A 173 -4.72 -21.76 13.09
N PHE A 174 -3.70 -22.38 12.50
CA PHE A 174 -3.40 -22.18 11.08
C PHE A 174 -4.57 -22.54 10.16
N LYS A 175 -5.26 -23.64 10.46
CA LYS A 175 -6.45 -24.08 9.72
C LYS A 175 -7.62 -23.10 9.89
N SER A 176 -7.91 -22.73 11.13
CA SER A 176 -9.07 -21.89 11.48
C SER A 176 -8.90 -20.40 11.15
N THR A 177 -7.66 -19.88 11.08
CA THR A 177 -7.42 -18.48 10.72
C THR A 177 -7.04 -18.34 9.24
N TYR A 178 -5.87 -18.83 8.86
CA TYR A 178 -5.35 -18.66 7.51
C TYR A 178 -6.03 -19.57 6.50
N GLY A 179 -6.32 -20.83 6.90
CA GLY A 179 -7.10 -21.76 6.07
C GLY A 179 -8.46 -21.19 5.74
N PHE A 180 -9.20 -20.71 6.75
CA PHE A 180 -10.51 -20.08 6.59
C PHE A 180 -10.51 -18.86 5.64
N ILE A 181 -9.47 -18.02 5.71
CA ILE A 181 -9.32 -16.86 4.81
C ILE A 181 -9.11 -17.30 3.35
N LEU A 182 -8.31 -18.35 3.14
CA LEU A 182 -8.00 -18.88 1.80
C LEU A 182 -9.14 -19.72 1.22
N THR A 183 -9.89 -20.44 2.05
CA THR A 183 -11.01 -21.27 1.61
C THR A 183 -12.29 -20.47 1.43
N VAL A 184 -12.41 -19.25 1.98
CA VAL A 184 -13.58 -18.34 1.88
C VAL A 184 -14.89 -19.06 2.20
N GLU A 185 -14.92 -19.76 3.33
CA GLU A 185 -16.07 -20.59 3.73
C GLU A 185 -17.30 -19.77 4.14
N ASP A 186 -17.11 -18.60 4.77
CA ASP A 186 -18.22 -17.72 5.13
C ASP A 186 -18.55 -16.78 3.98
N LEU A 187 -19.81 -16.83 3.54
CA LEU A 187 -20.35 -16.02 2.46
C LEU A 187 -21.32 -14.96 3.00
N SER A 188 -21.25 -14.67 4.31
CA SER A 188 -22.01 -13.59 4.92
C SER A 188 -21.72 -12.26 4.22
N PRO A 189 -22.74 -11.40 4.07
CA PRO A 189 -22.61 -10.17 3.33
C PRO A 189 -21.56 -9.25 3.95
N ASN A 190 -20.58 -8.86 3.15
CA ASN A 190 -19.52 -7.93 3.53
C ASN A 190 -19.34 -6.84 2.46
N ILE A 191 -18.35 -5.96 2.63
CA ILE A 191 -18.10 -4.83 1.72
C ILE A 191 -17.33 -5.27 0.46
N GLY A 192 -16.81 -6.49 0.47
CA GLY A 192 -16.01 -7.06 -0.61
C GLY A 192 -16.85 -7.61 -1.76
N VAL A 193 -16.14 -8.05 -2.80
CA VAL A 193 -16.75 -8.59 -4.02
C VAL A 193 -16.90 -10.12 -3.95
N LEU A 194 -16.11 -10.80 -3.11
CA LEU A 194 -15.96 -12.25 -3.16
C LEU A 194 -17.16 -13.01 -2.57
N TRP A 195 -17.79 -12.51 -1.51
CA TRP A 195 -18.90 -13.22 -0.83
C TRP A 195 -20.07 -13.52 -1.78
N TYR A 196 -20.51 -12.51 -2.54
CA TYR A 196 -21.66 -12.64 -3.43
C TYR A 196 -21.31 -13.44 -4.68
N PHE A 197 -20.10 -13.26 -5.24
CA PHE A 197 -19.62 -14.07 -6.35
C PHE A 197 -19.61 -15.57 -6.00
N PHE A 198 -19.05 -15.93 -4.85
CA PHE A 198 -19.01 -17.33 -4.41
C PHE A 198 -20.37 -17.86 -3.94
N ALA A 199 -21.31 -17.00 -3.58
CA ALA A 199 -22.70 -17.39 -3.32
C ALA A 199 -23.46 -17.74 -4.60
N GLU A 200 -23.14 -17.13 -5.75
CA GLU A 200 -23.78 -17.42 -7.03
C GLU A 200 -23.14 -18.59 -7.79
N VAL A 201 -21.85 -18.84 -7.58
CA VAL A 201 -21.11 -19.90 -8.28
C VAL A 201 -21.49 -21.29 -7.77
N PHE A 202 -21.70 -22.22 -8.71
CA PHE A 202 -21.90 -23.63 -8.38
C PHE A 202 -20.72 -24.22 -7.60
N GLU A 203 -21.03 -24.99 -6.56
CA GLU A 203 -20.03 -25.63 -5.69
C GLU A 203 -18.97 -26.43 -6.47
N PHE A 204 -19.38 -27.08 -7.57
CA PHE A 204 -18.48 -27.85 -8.43
C PHE A 204 -17.29 -27.01 -8.97
N PHE A 205 -17.53 -25.74 -9.31
CA PHE A 205 -16.50 -24.85 -9.86
C PHE A 205 -15.79 -24.00 -8.79
N ARG A 206 -16.19 -24.09 -7.52
CA ARG A 206 -15.70 -23.23 -6.45
C ARG A 206 -14.19 -23.26 -6.31
N ASN A 207 -13.58 -24.45 -6.30
CA ASN A 207 -12.13 -24.61 -6.18
C ASN A 207 -11.37 -24.00 -7.36
N PHE A 208 -11.92 -24.10 -8.57
CA PHE A 208 -11.33 -23.49 -9.76
C PHE A 208 -11.29 -21.96 -9.61
N PHE A 209 -12.42 -21.33 -9.26
CA PHE A 209 -12.46 -19.88 -9.09
C PHE A 209 -11.62 -19.40 -7.91
N LEU A 210 -11.55 -20.14 -6.81
CA LEU A 210 -10.65 -19.83 -5.71
C LEU A 210 -9.20 -19.75 -6.20
N ILE A 211 -8.72 -20.74 -6.95
CA ILE A 211 -7.36 -20.71 -7.52
C ILE A 211 -7.17 -19.49 -8.41
N VAL A 212 -8.14 -19.19 -9.30
CA VAL A 212 -8.08 -18.04 -10.21
C VAL A 212 -7.94 -16.71 -9.44
N PHE A 213 -8.74 -16.48 -8.40
CA PHE A 213 -8.65 -15.23 -7.62
C PHE A 213 -7.32 -15.10 -6.89
N HIS A 214 -6.82 -16.17 -6.27
CA HIS A 214 -5.53 -16.14 -5.57
C HIS A 214 -4.36 -15.92 -6.54
N VAL A 215 -4.39 -16.57 -7.71
CA VAL A 215 -3.37 -16.38 -8.76
C VAL A 215 -3.44 -14.97 -9.34
N ASN A 216 -4.63 -14.39 -9.49
CA ASN A 216 -4.81 -13.02 -9.98
C ASN A 216 -4.11 -11.99 -9.08
N ILE A 217 -4.19 -12.14 -7.76
CA ILE A 217 -3.46 -11.29 -6.80
C ILE A 217 -1.95 -11.37 -7.06
N LEU A 218 -1.40 -12.58 -7.20
CA LEU A 218 0.03 -12.79 -7.48
C LEU A 218 0.45 -12.19 -8.84
N PHE A 219 -0.40 -12.32 -9.85
CA PHE A 219 -0.14 -11.80 -11.19
C PHE A 219 -0.14 -10.26 -11.24
N MET A 220 -0.92 -9.58 -10.40
CA MET A 220 -0.90 -8.10 -10.31
C MET A 220 0.35 -7.56 -9.59
N ILE A 221 0.86 -8.30 -8.59
CA ILE A 221 2.02 -7.89 -7.78
C ILE A 221 3.30 -7.85 -8.63
N LEU A 222 3.59 -8.89 -9.40
CA LEU A 222 4.89 -9.05 -10.07
C LEU A 222 5.21 -7.93 -11.10
N PRO A 223 4.33 -7.58 -12.06
CA PRO A 223 4.59 -6.52 -13.03
C PRO A 223 4.77 -5.15 -12.35
N LEU A 224 4.00 -4.91 -11.28
CA LEU A 224 4.05 -3.65 -10.56
C LEU A 224 5.36 -3.49 -9.77
N ALA A 225 5.85 -4.56 -9.13
CA ALA A 225 7.17 -4.59 -8.51
C ALA A 225 8.30 -4.27 -9.50
N ILE A 226 8.23 -4.80 -10.72
CA ILE A 226 9.23 -4.54 -11.75
C ILE A 226 9.17 -3.07 -12.19
N ARG A 227 7.96 -2.53 -12.40
CA ARG A 227 7.76 -1.18 -12.90
C ARG A 227 8.12 -0.09 -11.90
N LEU A 228 7.77 -0.27 -10.62
CA LEU A 228 7.92 0.72 -9.55
C LEU A 228 9.10 0.46 -8.61
N ARG A 229 10.10 -0.34 -9.04
CA ARG A 229 11.29 -0.67 -8.24
C ARG A 229 12.04 0.55 -7.69
N HIS A 230 11.95 1.71 -8.35
CA HIS A 230 12.59 2.96 -7.91
C HIS A 230 11.83 3.72 -6.82
N ARG A 231 10.52 3.46 -6.67
CA ARG A 231 9.64 4.06 -5.64
C ARG A 231 9.02 2.96 -4.75
N PRO A 232 9.81 2.33 -3.87
CA PRO A 232 9.34 1.22 -3.01
C PRO A 232 8.21 1.61 -2.04
N CYS A 233 8.13 2.86 -1.58
CA CYS A 233 7.10 3.29 -0.64
C CYS A 233 5.77 3.52 -1.37
N TYR A 234 5.81 4.08 -2.57
CA TYR A 234 4.66 4.13 -3.45
C TYR A 234 4.17 2.72 -3.84
N LEU A 235 5.10 1.79 -4.12
CA LEU A 235 4.76 0.38 -4.34
C LEU A 235 4.05 -0.24 -3.13
N ALA A 236 4.51 0.05 -1.90
CA ALA A 236 3.84 -0.40 -0.69
C ALA A 236 2.41 0.15 -0.58
N PHE A 237 2.20 1.43 -0.88
CA PHE A 237 0.87 2.03 -0.92
C PHE A 237 -0.05 1.30 -1.91
N VAL A 238 0.42 1.05 -3.15
CA VAL A 238 -0.40 0.35 -4.14
C VAL A 238 -0.70 -1.09 -3.70
N TYR A 239 0.25 -1.77 -3.06
CA TYR A 239 0.00 -3.11 -2.53
C TYR A 239 -1.02 -3.13 -1.41
N VAL A 240 -1.00 -2.16 -0.49
CA VAL A 240 -2.05 -2.03 0.53
C VAL A 240 -3.43 -1.81 -0.13
N ALA A 241 -3.50 -0.99 -1.17
CA ALA A 241 -4.76 -0.74 -1.90
C ALA A 241 -5.25 -1.98 -2.69
N ILE A 242 -4.37 -2.72 -3.36
CA ILE A 242 -4.73 -3.96 -4.05
C ILE A 242 -5.16 -5.03 -3.03
N CYS A 243 -4.46 -5.14 -1.91
CA CYS A 243 -4.81 -6.07 -0.84
C CYS A 243 -6.17 -5.72 -0.23
N SER A 244 -6.48 -4.45 0.05
CA SER A 244 -7.77 -4.06 0.62
C SER A 244 -8.94 -4.35 -0.33
N MET A 245 -8.71 -4.27 -1.64
CA MET A 245 -9.69 -4.57 -2.67
C MET A 245 -9.95 -6.08 -2.84
N LEU A 246 -8.89 -6.90 -2.84
CA LEU A 246 -8.95 -8.34 -3.15
C LEU A 246 -8.96 -9.23 -1.91
N LYS A 247 -9.02 -8.65 -0.72
CA LYS A 247 -9.17 -9.36 0.56
C LYS A 247 -10.50 -10.12 0.58
N SER A 248 -10.49 -11.36 1.07
CA SER A 248 -11.68 -12.23 1.18
C SER A 248 -12.75 -11.62 2.08
N TYR A 249 -12.31 -10.99 3.17
CA TYR A 249 -13.16 -10.34 4.17
C TYR A 249 -12.68 -8.90 4.43
N PRO A 250 -12.95 -7.96 3.51
CA PRO A 250 -12.51 -6.59 3.67
C PRO A 250 -13.38 -5.86 4.68
N SER A 251 -12.74 -5.00 5.46
CA SER A 251 -13.37 -4.14 6.45
C SER A 251 -13.29 -2.68 6.04
N VAL A 252 -14.17 -1.85 6.60
CA VAL A 252 -14.11 -0.38 6.42
C VAL A 252 -12.73 0.17 6.83
N GLY A 253 -12.12 -0.39 7.87
CA GLY A 253 -10.82 0.05 8.37
C GLY A 253 -9.63 -0.24 7.46
N ASP A 254 -9.75 -1.18 6.51
CA ASP A 254 -8.72 -1.41 5.49
C ASP A 254 -8.62 -0.20 4.54
N SER A 255 -9.72 0.51 4.33
CA SER A 255 -9.78 1.72 3.51
C SER A 255 -9.22 2.97 4.19
N ALA A 256 -9.26 2.98 5.53
CA ALA A 256 -8.72 4.05 6.33
C ALA A 256 -7.23 4.26 6.05
N LEU A 257 -6.47 3.16 5.94
CA LEU A 257 -5.03 3.19 5.77
C LEU A 257 -4.62 3.74 4.42
N TYR A 258 -5.02 3.11 3.30
CA TYR A 258 -4.53 3.55 1.99
C TYR A 258 -5.01 4.97 1.65
N LEU A 259 -6.25 5.34 1.99
CA LEU A 259 -6.72 6.71 1.79
C LEU A 259 -5.95 7.73 2.64
N GLY A 260 -5.53 7.36 3.86
CA GLY A 260 -4.62 8.18 4.67
C GLY A 260 -3.22 8.32 4.06
N LEU A 261 -2.69 7.23 3.50
CA LEU A 261 -1.37 7.20 2.89
C LEU A 261 -1.28 7.98 1.56
N LEU A 262 -2.41 8.29 0.90
CA LEU A 262 -2.43 9.22 -0.24
C LEU A 262 -1.74 10.55 0.09
N GLY A 263 -1.83 10.99 1.35
CA GLY A 263 -1.20 12.21 1.83
C GLY A 263 0.32 12.26 1.68
N TRP A 264 1.01 11.10 1.67
CA TRP A 264 2.46 11.05 1.47
C TRP A 264 2.87 11.49 0.07
N PHE A 265 1.99 11.30 -0.91
CA PHE A 265 2.28 11.49 -2.33
C PHE A 265 1.47 12.64 -2.95
N VAL A 266 0.98 13.59 -2.14
CA VAL A 266 0.13 14.71 -2.60
C VAL A 266 0.77 15.50 -3.74
N ASN A 267 2.09 15.69 -3.68
CA ASN A 267 2.81 16.44 -4.71
C ASN A 267 2.87 15.67 -6.03
N GLU A 268 3.08 14.35 -5.98
CA GLU A 268 3.10 13.50 -7.19
C GLU A 268 1.70 13.19 -7.73
N LEU A 269 0.68 13.19 -6.88
CA LEU A 269 -0.71 12.95 -7.26
C LEU A 269 -1.48 14.23 -7.61
N ALA A 270 -0.85 15.41 -7.52
CA ALA A 270 -1.49 16.68 -7.88
C ALA A 270 -1.99 16.70 -9.34
N ASP A 271 -1.34 15.94 -10.23
CA ASP A 271 -1.69 15.82 -11.65
C ASP A 271 -2.83 14.80 -11.95
N MET A 272 -3.49 14.25 -10.92
CA MET A 272 -4.59 13.30 -11.13
C MET A 272 -5.81 13.97 -11.78
N GLN A 273 -6.24 13.44 -12.95
CA GLN A 273 -7.33 14.02 -13.74
C GLN A 273 -8.72 13.78 -13.13
N PHE A 274 -8.96 12.61 -12.54
CA PHE A 274 -10.27 12.19 -12.05
C PHE A 274 -10.45 12.35 -10.52
N SER A 275 -9.71 13.27 -9.89
CA SER A 275 -9.73 13.46 -8.42
C SER A 275 -11.14 13.77 -7.87
N LEU A 276 -11.88 14.69 -8.51
CA LEU A 276 -13.24 15.04 -8.12
C LEU A 276 -14.23 13.87 -8.30
N PHE A 277 -14.11 13.13 -9.41
CA PHE A 277 -14.95 11.97 -9.68
C PHE A 277 -14.74 10.89 -8.61
N LEU A 278 -13.48 10.60 -8.27
CA LEU A 278 -13.13 9.65 -7.20
C LEU A 278 -13.68 10.11 -5.85
N PHE A 279 -13.52 11.39 -5.50
CA PHE A 279 -14.05 11.94 -4.25
C PHE A 279 -15.58 11.80 -4.16
N CYS A 280 -16.31 12.25 -5.18
CA CYS A 280 -17.77 12.12 -5.24
C CYS A 280 -18.21 10.65 -5.22
N GLY A 281 -17.50 9.78 -5.93
CA GLY A 281 -17.77 8.34 -5.95
C GLY A 281 -17.62 7.71 -4.57
N TYR A 282 -16.51 7.95 -3.87
CA TYR A 282 -16.29 7.42 -2.52
C TYR A 282 -17.34 7.93 -1.53
N VAL A 283 -17.67 9.22 -1.57
CA VAL A 283 -18.74 9.80 -0.73
C VAL A 283 -20.10 9.14 -1.04
N GLY A 284 -20.44 9.02 -2.33
CA GLY A 284 -21.70 8.42 -2.77
C GLY A 284 -21.85 6.97 -2.32
N VAL A 285 -20.82 6.13 -2.53
CA VAL A 285 -20.82 4.73 -2.10
C VAL A 285 -20.89 4.60 -0.58
N SER A 286 -20.16 5.44 0.17
CA SER A 286 -20.14 5.40 1.63
C SER A 286 -21.49 5.73 2.25
N LEU A 287 -22.26 6.62 1.63
CA LEU A 287 -23.61 6.96 2.07
C LEU A 287 -24.65 5.92 1.62
N LEU A 288 -24.51 5.41 0.39
CA LEU A 288 -25.48 4.48 -0.19
C LEU A 288 -25.39 3.08 0.40
N SER A 289 -24.18 2.59 0.69
CA SER A 289 -23.95 1.21 1.14
C SER A 289 -24.70 0.88 2.47
N PRO A 290 -24.62 1.68 3.55
CA PRO A 290 -25.39 1.43 4.77
C PRO A 290 -26.91 1.48 4.57
N VAL A 291 -27.39 2.37 3.69
CA VAL A 291 -28.83 2.48 3.38
C VAL A 291 -29.31 1.20 2.70
N MET A 292 -28.56 0.72 1.69
CA MET A 292 -28.88 -0.52 0.99
C MET A 292 -28.79 -1.74 1.91
N HIS A 293 -27.78 -1.79 2.78
CA HIS A 293 -27.66 -2.85 3.79
C HIS A 293 -28.87 -2.87 4.73
N ASN A 294 -29.31 -1.71 5.22
CA ASN A 294 -30.47 -1.59 6.12
C ASN A 294 -31.78 -2.00 5.44
N LEU A 295 -31.99 -1.57 4.19
CA LEU A 295 -33.18 -1.92 3.42
C LEU A 295 -33.30 -3.43 3.17
N TRP A 296 -32.15 -4.08 2.90
CA TRP A 296 -32.10 -5.51 2.64
C TRP A 296 -32.20 -6.35 3.91
N ILE A 297 -31.29 -6.17 4.87
CA ILE A 297 -31.18 -7.04 6.05
C ILE A 297 -32.29 -6.78 7.07
N TRP A 298 -32.54 -5.52 7.41
CA TRP A 298 -33.43 -5.19 8.53
C TRP A 298 -34.86 -4.94 8.08
N ARG A 299 -35.05 -4.18 6.99
CA ARG A 299 -36.39 -3.83 6.51
C ARG A 299 -36.99 -4.87 5.57
N GLY A 300 -36.20 -5.79 5.02
CA GLY A 300 -36.66 -6.83 4.10
C GLY A 300 -37.29 -6.32 2.79
N THR A 301 -37.08 -5.05 2.46
CA THR A 301 -37.66 -4.40 1.26
C THR A 301 -36.64 -4.24 0.14
N GLY A 302 -35.34 -4.35 0.45
CA GLY A 302 -34.23 -4.29 -0.49
C GLY A 302 -33.77 -5.68 -0.97
N ASN A 303 -33.21 -5.73 -2.17
CA ASN A 303 -32.57 -6.92 -2.74
C ASN A 303 -31.04 -6.89 -2.45
N ALA A 304 -30.46 -8.05 -2.16
CA ALA A 304 -29.01 -8.28 -2.03
C ALA A 304 -28.21 -7.67 -3.18
N ASN A 305 -28.74 -7.76 -4.41
CA ASN A 305 -28.08 -7.27 -5.63
C ASN A 305 -27.79 -5.77 -5.56
N PHE A 306 -28.66 -4.97 -4.93
CA PHE A 306 -28.43 -3.53 -4.79
C PHE A 306 -27.26 -3.25 -3.83
N TYR A 307 -27.21 -3.95 -2.71
CA TYR A 307 -26.08 -3.85 -1.79
C TYR A 307 -24.78 -4.32 -2.45
N PHE A 308 -24.80 -5.46 -3.15
CA PHE A 308 -23.65 -5.95 -3.90
C PHE A 308 -23.20 -4.98 -5.01
N THR A 309 -24.13 -4.33 -5.71
CA THR A 309 -23.80 -3.29 -6.70
C THR A 309 -22.99 -2.16 -6.07
N THR A 310 -23.32 -1.74 -4.84
CA THR A 310 -22.50 -0.72 -4.14
C THR A 310 -21.08 -1.21 -3.85
N ALA A 311 -20.90 -2.50 -3.51
CA ALA A 311 -19.57 -3.11 -3.33
C ALA A 311 -18.79 -3.21 -4.64
N MET A 312 -19.45 -3.52 -5.76
CA MET A 312 -18.80 -3.50 -7.09
C MET A 312 -18.36 -2.09 -7.49
N VAL A 313 -19.20 -1.08 -7.28
CA VAL A 313 -18.84 0.33 -7.55
C VAL A 313 -17.68 0.74 -6.65
N TYR A 314 -17.68 0.33 -5.38
CA TYR A 314 -16.58 0.57 -4.44
C TYR A 314 -15.25 0.00 -4.96
N ALA A 315 -15.25 -1.27 -5.37
CA ALA A 315 -14.07 -1.92 -5.94
C ALA A 315 -13.62 -1.23 -7.24
N CYS A 316 -14.56 -0.82 -8.10
CA CYS A 316 -14.25 -0.08 -9.33
C CYS A 316 -13.55 1.26 -9.01
N LEU A 317 -14.04 2.02 -8.02
CA LEU A 317 -13.39 3.27 -7.59
C LEU A 317 -11.98 3.02 -7.03
N GLN A 318 -11.75 1.93 -6.30
CA GLN A 318 -10.42 1.53 -5.85
C GLN A 318 -9.48 1.23 -7.02
N ILE A 319 -9.97 0.53 -8.05
CA ILE A 319 -9.18 0.26 -9.28
C ILE A 319 -8.82 1.58 -9.96
N VAL A 320 -9.80 2.47 -10.18
CA VAL A 320 -9.56 3.76 -10.82
C VAL A 320 -8.56 4.59 -10.01
N LEU A 321 -8.66 4.62 -8.67
CA LEU A 321 -7.71 5.31 -7.80
C LEU A 321 -6.27 4.78 -7.99
N VAL A 322 -6.10 3.45 -8.04
CA VAL A 322 -4.77 2.83 -8.23
C VAL A 322 -4.22 3.12 -9.63
N VAL A 323 -5.04 2.94 -10.67
CA VAL A 323 -4.62 3.15 -12.07
C VAL A 323 -4.25 4.61 -12.32
N GLU A 324 -5.10 5.54 -11.91
CA GLU A 324 -4.86 6.98 -12.07
C GLU A 324 -3.69 7.45 -11.21
N GLY A 325 -3.56 6.92 -9.98
CA GLY A 325 -2.41 7.22 -9.12
C GLY A 325 -1.10 6.79 -9.78
N VAL A 326 -1.05 5.55 -10.30
CA VAL A 326 0.16 5.03 -10.96
C VAL A 326 0.46 5.83 -12.23
N SER A 327 -0.56 6.18 -13.01
CA SER A 327 -0.44 7.02 -14.20
C SER A 327 0.13 8.41 -13.86
N ALA A 328 -0.41 9.07 -12.82
CA ALA A 328 0.06 10.38 -12.35
C ALA A 328 1.53 10.33 -11.89
N VAL A 329 1.91 9.34 -11.09
CA VAL A 329 3.31 9.16 -10.65
C VAL A 329 4.25 8.91 -11.84
N LEU A 330 3.85 8.10 -12.82
CA LEU A 330 4.65 7.87 -14.03
C LEU A 330 4.77 9.12 -14.89
N ASN A 331 3.72 9.94 -14.98
CA ASN A 331 3.74 11.21 -15.68
C ASN A 331 4.65 12.22 -14.97
N HIS A 332 4.61 12.27 -13.64
CA HIS A 332 5.53 13.09 -12.84
C HIS A 332 7.00 12.69 -13.08
N ASP A 333 7.30 11.38 -13.07
CA ASP A 333 8.64 10.88 -13.39
C ASP A 333 9.05 11.19 -14.85
N ARG A 334 8.10 11.24 -15.78
CA ARG A 334 8.33 11.65 -17.17
C ARG A 334 8.61 13.15 -17.28
N LYS A 335 7.89 14.01 -16.55
CA LYS A 335 8.15 15.45 -16.47
C LYS A 335 9.56 15.71 -15.92
N LEU A 336 9.95 15.02 -14.85
CA LEU A 336 11.32 15.08 -14.31
C LEU A 336 12.38 14.66 -15.34
N ARG A 337 12.12 13.61 -16.12
CA ARG A 337 13.02 13.21 -17.23
C ARG A 337 13.17 14.31 -18.26
N ILE A 338 12.06 14.91 -18.70
CA ILE A 338 12.07 15.98 -19.72
C ILE A 338 12.83 17.19 -19.21
N LEU A 339 12.66 17.60 -17.95
CA LEU A 339 13.44 18.70 -17.36
C LEU A 339 14.95 18.44 -17.36
N ILE A 340 15.36 17.17 -17.22
CA ILE A 340 16.78 16.79 -17.26
C ILE A 340 17.31 16.75 -18.70
N THR A 341 16.58 16.13 -19.63
CA THR A 341 17.03 15.95 -21.03
C THR A 341 16.83 17.19 -21.89
N GLY A 342 15.84 18.01 -21.55
CA GLY A 342 15.43 19.21 -22.27
C GLY A 342 16.29 20.42 -21.96
N LYS A 343 17.45 20.29 -21.31
CA LYS A 343 18.50 21.34 -21.33
C LYS A 343 19.02 21.46 -22.76
N PRO A 344 18.69 22.52 -23.52
CA PRO A 344 19.43 22.88 -24.71
C PRO A 344 20.72 23.57 -24.27
N GLN A 345 21.68 23.59 -25.18
CA GLN A 345 22.99 24.24 -25.04
C GLN A 345 22.89 25.77 -25.02
N ASP A 346 22.03 26.37 -24.20
CA ASP A 346 21.94 27.83 -24.06
C ASP A 346 23.00 28.35 -23.09
N ALA A 347 24.27 28.09 -23.43
CA ALA A 347 25.45 28.76 -22.90
C ALA A 347 26.67 28.45 -23.79
N LYS A 348 26.53 28.57 -25.11
CA LYS A 348 27.66 28.74 -26.04
C LYS A 348 27.27 29.68 -27.19
N SER A 349 27.37 30.98 -26.93
CA SER A 349 28.20 31.95 -27.69
C SER A 349 27.84 33.35 -27.23
#